data_AF-A0A1S3QJ48-F1
#
_entry.id   AF-A0A1S3QJ48-F1
#
_cell.length_a   1.000
_cell.length_b   1.000
_cell.length_c   1.000
_cell.angle_alpha   90.00
_cell.angle_beta   90.00
_cell.angle_gamma   90.00
#
_symmetry.space_group_name_H-M   'P 1'
#
loop_
_entity.id
_entity.type
_entity.pdbx_description
1 polymer ?
#
loop_
_entity_poly.entity_id
_entity_poly.type
_entity_poly.pdbx_seq_one_letter_code
_entity_poly.pdbx_strand_id
1 'polypeptide(L)'
;MATDRSALCVYVMSELDASLQRAQELCYTDGGRGRTGQEEAYIEYEVSSKCLRLPKDSLKKYPCGGEHTPSPIASAVPLSAAPSLTTDTQLTAVTTTTEAGHTIALLGDKNGWLHKVFLQPDTTGTLYLSVIVDKDSPVNADLLLDQSGQNVYVLTDSKVSKVSVSQCEQQPDCRSCLSVRDPYCGWCVLEGRCTRRMECSREGQANHWLWSYQPANQPANQPANQPANQPANQPANQPANQPANHQPANQCVTVQSLEPAIQSREEETQVSLVLALLPTLSEEEESLTCSFGTLAPQPAVVTGTTITCQSPLPELLPPSPPGSDHMSLRVSVMFRDVTVSSGDIIFYDCRAVGRLNATSPCMACVGSVWPCNWCVLDGLCTHNNNNSCPKQHTIHNSVEQQLELKGPDSCPFVWALQSSPLVPMGFLSPLVLLGRNLDMLQ
;
A
#
# COMPACT_ATOMS: atom_id res chain seq x y z
N MET A 1 -1.10 3.05 49.98
CA MET A 1 -0.91 1.76 49.27
C MET A 1 -0.51 2.11 47.86
N ALA A 2 0.67 1.68 47.40
CA ALA A 2 1.08 1.90 46.02
C ALA A 2 0.12 1.11 45.11
N THR A 3 -0.52 1.80 44.17
CA THR A 3 -1.39 1.16 43.18
C THR A 3 -0.53 0.62 42.05
N ASP A 4 -0.90 -0.54 41.50
CA ASP A 4 -0.25 -1.09 40.29
C ASP A 4 -0.49 -0.24 39.03
N ARG A 5 -1.28 0.83 39.12
CA ARG A 5 -1.58 1.73 38.00
C ARG A 5 -0.37 2.61 37.71
N SER A 6 -0.06 2.78 36.43
CA SER A 6 1.02 3.65 35.94
C SER A 6 0.54 4.48 34.76
N ALA A 7 1.24 5.58 34.50
CA ALA A 7 0.98 6.44 33.36
C ALA A 7 2.28 6.86 32.70
N LEU A 8 2.24 6.97 31.37
CA LEU A 8 3.27 7.65 30.58
C LEU A 8 2.86 9.12 30.44
N CYS A 9 3.73 10.04 30.86
CA CYS A 9 3.55 11.47 30.66
C CYS A 9 4.69 12.00 29.78
N VAL A 10 4.38 12.99 28.94
CA VAL A 10 5.34 13.67 28.06
C VAL A 10 5.43 15.13 28.49
N TYR A 11 6.66 15.65 28.62
CA TYR A 11 6.93 17.04 28.97
C TYR A 11 7.72 17.69 27.84
N VAL A 12 7.24 18.82 27.35
CA VAL A 12 7.96 19.59 26.32
C VAL A 12 9.06 20.39 27.01
N MET A 13 10.30 20.26 26.53
CA MET A 13 11.46 20.92 27.15
C MET A 13 11.31 22.45 27.25
N SER A 14 10.68 23.10 26.26
CA SER A 14 10.44 24.54 26.29
C SER A 14 9.47 24.97 27.41
N GLU A 15 8.48 24.13 27.76
CA GLU A 15 7.57 24.40 28.87
C GLU A 15 8.27 24.20 30.22
N LEU A 16 9.11 23.17 30.33
CA LEU A 16 9.95 22.94 31.49
C LEU A 16 10.92 24.11 31.71
N ASP A 17 11.63 24.54 30.66
CA ASP A 17 12.55 25.67 30.69
C ASP A 17 11.83 26.96 31.09
N ALA A 18 10.64 27.21 30.53
CA ALA A 18 9.83 28.38 30.90
C ALA A 18 9.39 28.32 32.37
N SER A 19 9.06 27.14 32.89
CA SER A 19 8.71 26.96 34.29
C SER A 19 9.90 27.21 35.22
N LEU A 20 11.10 26.72 34.85
CA LEU A 20 12.34 26.95 35.60
C LEU A 20 12.75 28.42 35.57
N GLN A 21 12.69 29.06 34.40
CA GLN A 21 12.98 30.48 34.22
C GLN A 21 12.01 31.35 35.02
N ARG A 22 10.71 31.00 35.05
CA ARG A 22 9.72 31.69 35.88
C ARG A 22 10.06 31.59 37.36
N ALA A 23 10.43 30.41 37.86
CA ALA A 23 10.82 30.25 39.26
C ALA A 23 12.05 31.10 39.60
N GLN A 24 13.05 31.12 38.70
CA GLN A 24 14.24 31.96 38.83
C GLN A 24 13.89 33.46 38.83
N GLU A 25 13.08 33.92 37.86
CA GLU A 25 12.62 35.32 37.76
C GLU A 25 11.93 35.75 39.05
N LEU A 26 10.89 35.03 39.46
CA LEU A 26 10.12 35.38 40.66
C LEU A 26 10.99 35.38 41.92
N CYS A 27 11.92 34.44 42.04
CA CYS A 27 12.79 34.38 43.21
C CYS A 27 13.87 35.47 43.22
N TYR A 28 14.33 35.95 42.06
CA TYR A 28 15.30 37.04 41.97
C TYR A 28 14.66 38.41 42.14
N THR A 29 13.50 38.64 41.54
CA THR A 29 12.94 40.00 41.39
C THR A 29 11.74 40.29 42.27
N ASP A 30 10.96 39.27 42.64
CA ASP A 30 9.64 39.45 43.25
C ASP A 30 9.51 38.76 44.63
N GLY A 31 10.62 38.32 45.21
CA GLY A 31 10.64 37.67 46.52
C GLY A 31 9.87 36.36 46.52
N GLY A 32 9.87 35.63 45.39
CA GLY A 32 9.25 34.32 45.23
C GLY A 32 7.74 34.36 44.97
N ARG A 33 7.14 35.55 44.85
CA ARG A 33 5.69 35.71 44.74
C ARG A 33 5.23 35.99 43.32
N GLY A 34 4.19 35.29 42.89
CA GLY A 34 3.51 35.55 41.63
C GLY A 34 2.63 36.80 41.66
N ARG A 35 1.93 37.06 40.55
CA ARG A 35 1.08 38.25 40.37
C ARG A 35 -0.07 38.36 41.38
N THR A 36 -0.54 37.23 41.90
CA THR A 36 -1.60 37.14 42.90
C THR A 36 -1.09 37.24 44.34
N GLY A 37 0.23 37.40 44.52
CA GLY A 37 0.88 37.46 45.84
C GLY A 37 1.11 36.09 46.50
N GLN A 38 0.70 35.01 45.83
CA GLN A 38 0.98 33.63 46.27
C GLN A 38 2.45 33.28 46.04
N GLU A 39 3.00 32.41 46.89
CA GLU A 39 4.35 31.89 46.71
C GLU A 39 4.37 30.90 45.55
N GLU A 40 5.19 31.21 44.54
CA GLU A 40 5.38 30.37 43.35
C GLU A 40 6.82 29.86 43.25
N ALA A 41 7.77 30.51 43.91
CA ALA A 41 9.17 30.08 43.98
C ALA A 41 9.75 30.32 45.39
N TYR A 42 10.58 29.39 45.85
CA TYR A 42 11.18 29.43 47.19
C TYR A 42 12.61 28.88 47.18
N ILE A 43 13.30 29.00 48.32
CA ILE A 43 14.63 28.42 48.50
C ILE A 43 14.49 27.08 49.20
N GLU A 44 14.92 26.04 48.49
CA GLU A 44 14.90 24.66 48.98
C GLU A 44 15.96 24.50 50.09
N TYR A 45 15.69 23.59 51.04
CA TYR A 45 16.53 23.28 52.21
C TYR A 45 16.56 24.29 53.38
N GLU A 46 15.67 25.30 53.40
CA GLU A 46 15.45 26.20 54.56
C GLU A 46 16.72 26.80 55.23
N VAL A 47 17.84 26.88 54.49
CA VAL A 47 18.95 27.75 54.87
C VAL A 47 18.41 29.17 54.96
N SER A 48 18.90 30.02 55.87
CA SER A 48 18.34 31.33 56.24
C SER A 48 18.17 32.38 55.12
N SER A 49 18.36 31.97 53.86
CA SER A 49 18.17 32.68 52.62
C SER A 49 16.69 32.74 52.24
N LYS A 50 16.28 33.88 51.68
CA LYS A 50 14.96 34.08 51.10
C LYS A 50 15.11 34.58 49.67
N CYS A 51 14.09 34.36 48.86
CA CYS A 51 14.01 35.02 47.57
C CYS A 51 14.14 36.54 47.72
N LEU A 52 14.82 37.18 46.77
CA LEU A 52 15.20 38.59 46.81
C LEU A 52 14.29 39.43 45.93
N ARG A 53 14.52 40.75 45.97
CA ARG A 53 13.87 41.75 45.10
C ARG A 53 14.92 42.58 44.37
N LEU A 54 15.75 41.89 43.58
CA LEU A 54 16.78 42.49 42.75
C LEU A 54 16.17 43.17 41.51
N PRO A 55 16.90 44.08 40.84
CA PRO A 55 16.43 44.69 39.60
C PRO A 55 16.30 43.64 38.46
N LYS A 56 15.40 43.89 37.50
CA LYS A 56 15.04 42.90 36.45
C LYS A 56 16.18 42.48 35.53
N ASP A 57 17.23 43.28 35.40
CA ASP A 57 18.43 42.94 34.63
C ASP A 57 19.29 41.84 35.30
N SER A 58 19.00 41.50 36.57
CA SER A 58 19.71 40.45 37.32
C SER A 58 19.66 39.09 36.64
N LEU A 59 18.58 38.75 35.92
CA LEU A 59 18.49 37.51 35.14
C LEU A 59 19.53 37.45 34.01
N LYS A 60 19.84 38.59 33.40
CA LYS A 60 20.89 38.68 32.36
C LYS A 60 22.29 38.69 32.97
N LYS A 61 22.43 39.26 34.16
CA LYS A 61 23.71 39.38 34.86
C LYS A 61 24.14 38.06 35.51
N TYR A 62 23.18 37.24 35.97
CA TYR A 62 23.42 36.00 36.70
C TYR A 62 22.54 34.84 36.18
N PRO A 63 22.66 34.47 34.88
CA PRO A 63 21.81 33.45 34.27
C PRO A 63 21.96 32.07 34.93
N CYS A 64 23.17 31.73 35.40
CA CYS A 64 23.47 30.48 36.10
C CYS A 64 23.59 30.67 37.64
N GLY A 65 23.06 31.78 38.16
CA GLY A 65 23.30 32.19 39.56
C GLY A 65 24.64 32.88 39.79
N GLY A 66 24.85 33.31 41.03
CA GLY A 66 26.05 33.97 41.53
C GLY A 66 26.14 33.88 43.05
N GLU A 67 27.29 34.24 43.61
CA GLU A 67 27.56 34.13 45.06
C GLU A 67 26.54 34.88 45.95
N HIS A 68 25.89 35.92 45.40
CA HIS A 68 24.92 36.75 46.12
C HIS A 68 23.47 36.50 45.69
N THR A 69 23.21 35.50 44.84
CA THR A 69 21.85 35.14 44.43
C THR A 69 21.32 33.96 45.27
N PRO A 70 20.01 33.91 45.55
CA PRO A 70 19.42 32.78 46.26
C PRO A 70 19.58 31.48 45.48
N SER A 71 20.03 30.41 46.15
CA SER A 71 20.19 29.07 45.58
C SER A 71 20.21 28.03 46.73
N PRO A 72 19.63 26.83 46.54
CA PRO A 72 18.91 26.36 45.36
C PRO A 72 17.45 26.83 45.32
N ILE A 73 16.95 27.18 44.13
CA ILE A 73 15.58 27.67 43.92
C ILE A 73 14.68 26.49 43.53
N ALA A 74 13.52 26.40 44.15
CA ALA A 74 12.46 25.44 43.82
C ALA A 74 11.18 26.18 43.40
N SER A 75 10.38 25.52 42.56
CA SER A 75 9.04 25.97 42.19
C SER A 75 8.02 25.37 43.14
N ALA A 76 7.10 26.18 43.67
CA ALA A 76 5.91 25.70 44.37
C ALA A 76 4.77 25.34 43.40
N VAL A 77 4.89 25.74 42.12
CA VAL A 77 3.93 25.44 41.07
C VAL A 77 4.38 24.18 40.32
N PRO A 78 3.59 23.09 40.35
CA PRO A 78 3.94 21.87 39.63
C PRO A 78 3.68 22.01 38.13
N LEU A 79 4.57 21.45 37.31
CA LEU A 79 4.33 21.27 35.88
C LEU A 79 3.44 20.05 35.67
N SER A 80 2.19 20.28 35.26
CA SER A 80 1.19 19.22 35.04
C SER A 80 1.17 18.80 33.57
N ALA A 81 1.01 17.49 33.32
CA ALA A 81 0.85 16.93 31.99
C ALA A 81 -0.34 15.96 31.97
N ALA A 82 -1.09 15.94 30.87
CA ALA A 82 -2.07 14.89 30.63
C ALA A 82 -1.33 13.58 30.29
N PRO A 83 -1.77 12.42 30.81
CA PRO A 83 -1.10 11.16 30.52
C PRO A 83 -1.29 10.78 29.05
N SER A 84 -0.19 10.53 28.36
CA SER A 84 -0.17 10.00 26.99
C SER A 84 -0.73 8.58 26.91
N LEU A 85 -0.50 7.78 27.96
CA LEU A 85 -1.05 6.43 28.10
C LEU A 85 -1.26 6.14 29.59
N THR A 86 -2.33 5.43 29.93
CA THR A 86 -2.54 4.88 31.28
C THR A 86 -2.64 3.36 31.21
N THR A 87 -2.16 2.70 32.26
CA THR A 87 -2.11 1.24 32.37
C THR A 87 -2.42 0.82 33.80
N ASP A 88 -3.05 -0.35 33.94
CA ASP A 88 -3.32 -0.97 35.24
C ASP A 88 -2.18 -1.86 35.73
N THR A 89 -1.07 -1.91 34.99
CA THR A 89 0.17 -2.59 35.35
C THR A 89 1.30 -1.59 35.55
N GLN A 90 2.15 -1.86 36.55
CA GLN A 90 3.25 -0.99 36.89
C GLN A 90 4.28 -0.96 35.76
N LEU A 91 4.49 0.22 35.19
CA LEU A 91 5.59 0.46 34.25
C LEU A 91 6.87 0.67 35.05
N THR A 92 7.96 0.09 34.57
CA THR A 92 9.26 0.07 35.26
C THR A 92 10.38 0.70 34.44
N ALA A 93 10.19 0.83 33.13
CA ALA A 93 11.19 1.39 32.22
C ALA A 93 10.55 2.18 31.07
N VAL A 94 11.27 3.17 30.56
CA VAL A 94 10.88 3.92 29.36
C VAL A 94 12.12 4.28 28.56
N THR A 95 12.03 4.11 27.24
CA THR A 95 12.96 4.69 26.28
C THR A 95 12.20 5.11 25.04
N THR A 96 12.79 5.95 24.19
CA THR A 96 12.14 6.46 22.99
C THR A 96 13.04 6.33 21.77
N THR A 97 12.41 6.24 20.61
CA THR A 97 13.08 6.31 19.33
C THR A 97 12.21 7.05 18.33
N THR A 98 12.80 7.42 17.21
CA THR A 98 12.15 8.19 16.15
C THR A 98 12.24 7.42 14.84
N GLU A 99 11.09 7.20 14.21
CA GLU A 99 11.01 6.66 12.85
C GLU A 99 10.20 7.63 12.00
N ALA A 100 10.73 8.04 10.84
CA ALA A 100 10.01 8.91 9.89
C ALA A 100 9.48 10.23 10.49
N GLY A 101 10.16 10.77 11.52
CA GLY A 101 9.71 11.97 12.25
C GLY A 101 8.62 11.70 13.29
N HIS A 102 8.20 10.45 13.48
CA HIS A 102 7.27 10.02 14.52
C HIS A 102 8.02 9.47 15.72
N THR A 103 7.51 9.72 16.93
CA THR A 103 8.11 9.23 18.17
C THR A 103 7.44 7.94 18.61
N ILE A 104 8.25 6.94 18.96
CA ILE A 104 7.79 5.66 19.46
C ILE A 104 8.39 5.46 20.85
N ALA A 105 7.54 5.28 21.85
CA ALA A 105 7.94 4.96 23.21
C ALA A 105 7.94 3.44 23.41
N LEU A 106 9.01 2.94 24.01
CA LEU A 106 9.16 1.54 24.42
C LEU A 106 9.08 1.51 25.94
N LEU A 107 8.11 0.78 26.48
CA LEU A 107 7.82 0.73 27.92
C LEU A 107 8.02 -0.68 28.44
N GLY A 108 8.82 -0.82 29.49
CA GLY A 108 8.97 -2.06 30.24
C GLY A 108 7.96 -2.10 31.40
N ASP A 109 7.43 -3.28 31.72
CA ASP A 109 6.56 -3.48 32.87
C ASP A 109 7.12 -4.46 33.91
N LYS A 110 6.46 -4.52 35.07
CA LYS A 110 6.83 -5.42 36.18
C LYS A 110 6.69 -6.92 35.87
N ASN A 111 5.98 -7.29 34.81
CA ASN A 111 5.73 -8.67 34.42
C ASN A 111 6.64 -9.14 33.26
N GLY A 112 7.55 -8.27 32.81
CA GLY A 112 8.54 -8.54 31.76
C GLY A 112 8.03 -8.36 30.34
N TRP A 113 6.98 -7.55 30.16
CA TRP A 113 6.51 -7.11 28.85
C TRP A 113 7.25 -5.86 28.39
N LEU A 114 7.47 -5.80 27.07
CA LEU A 114 7.87 -4.62 26.34
C LEU A 114 6.69 -4.13 25.50
N HIS A 115 6.15 -2.97 25.86
CA HIS A 115 5.06 -2.31 25.15
C HIS A 115 5.61 -1.29 24.16
N LYS A 116 5.06 -1.24 22.96
CA LYS A 116 5.40 -0.24 21.94
C LYS A 116 4.23 0.71 21.72
N VAL A 117 4.49 1.99 21.93
CA VAL A 117 3.48 3.05 21.93
C VAL A 117 3.87 4.09 20.89
N PHE A 118 2.98 4.35 19.94
CA PHE A 118 3.13 5.43 18.99
C PHE A 118 2.65 6.73 19.60
N LEU A 119 3.49 7.76 19.67
CA LEU A 119 3.13 9.08 20.17
C LEU A 119 2.75 10.01 19.02
N GLN A 120 1.52 10.53 19.07
CA GLN A 120 1.01 11.50 18.12
C GLN A 120 1.58 12.90 18.39
N PRO A 121 1.50 13.85 17.43
CA PRO A 121 1.98 15.22 17.62
C PRO A 121 1.33 15.96 18.81
N ASP A 122 0.10 15.59 19.18
CA ASP A 122 -0.62 16.12 20.34
C ASP A 122 -0.25 15.41 21.65
N THR A 123 0.81 14.60 21.64
CA THR A 123 1.31 13.77 22.74
C THR A 123 0.42 12.60 23.15
N THR A 124 -0.70 12.36 22.45
CA THR A 124 -1.53 11.17 22.73
C THR A 124 -0.81 9.89 22.32
N GLY A 125 -0.85 8.88 23.18
CA GLY A 125 -0.18 7.60 22.96
C GLY A 125 -1.14 6.51 22.53
N THR A 126 -0.80 5.80 21.45
CA THR A 126 -1.50 4.60 21.00
C THR A 126 -0.62 3.37 21.21
N LEU A 127 -0.99 2.50 22.14
CA LEU A 127 -0.38 1.18 22.29
C LEU A 127 -0.75 0.32 21.06
N TYR A 128 0.25 -0.10 20.27
CA TYR A 128 0.02 -0.90 19.07
C TYR A 128 0.59 -2.32 19.15
N LEU A 129 1.56 -2.56 20.02
CA LEU A 129 2.16 -3.88 20.19
C LEU A 129 2.65 -4.10 21.62
N SER A 130 2.57 -5.34 22.11
CA SER A 130 3.20 -5.80 23.35
C SER A 130 3.91 -7.12 23.12
N VAL A 131 5.15 -7.24 23.58
CA VAL A 131 6.00 -8.43 23.41
C VAL A 131 6.44 -8.91 24.78
N ILE A 132 6.20 -10.18 25.08
CA ILE A 132 6.74 -10.80 26.29
C ILE A 132 8.24 -11.06 26.09
N VAL A 133 9.08 -10.50 26.96
CA VAL A 133 10.54 -10.64 26.89
C VAL A 133 11.04 -11.62 27.94
N ASP A 134 10.59 -11.46 29.18
CA ASP A 134 10.91 -12.39 30.28
C ASP A 134 9.73 -12.56 31.21
N LYS A 135 9.04 -13.68 31.09
CA LYS A 135 7.81 -13.86 31.84
C LYS A 135 8.06 -13.81 33.34
N ASP A 136 7.28 -12.97 34.02
CA ASP A 136 7.28 -12.81 35.48
C ASP A 136 8.58 -12.19 36.05
N SER A 137 9.40 -11.53 35.22
CA SER A 137 10.58 -10.76 35.67
C SER A 137 10.49 -9.29 35.24
N PRO A 138 10.53 -8.33 36.17
CA PRO A 138 10.44 -6.90 35.85
C PRO A 138 11.51 -6.43 34.86
N VAL A 139 11.11 -5.56 33.93
CA VAL A 139 12.06 -4.87 33.08
C VAL A 139 12.78 -3.78 33.89
N ASN A 140 14.11 -3.77 33.85
CA ASN A 140 14.94 -2.76 34.50
C ASN A 140 14.82 -1.41 33.78
N ALA A 141 14.96 -0.30 34.53
CA ALA A 141 14.92 1.07 34.01
C ALA A 141 15.98 1.35 32.93
N ASP A 142 17.10 0.61 32.92
CA ASP A 142 18.16 0.69 31.90
C ASP A 142 17.76 0.01 30.57
N LEU A 143 16.72 0.55 29.93
CA LEU A 143 16.20 0.11 28.64
C LEU A 143 16.86 0.90 27.51
N LEU A 144 17.81 0.28 26.79
CA LEU A 144 18.71 0.99 25.87
C LEU A 144 18.58 0.51 24.43
N LEU A 145 18.68 1.44 23.48
CA LEU A 145 18.75 1.14 22.06
C LEU A 145 20.21 0.98 21.61
N ASP A 146 20.45 0.16 20.59
CA ASP A 146 21.75 0.19 19.88
C ASP A 146 21.93 1.51 19.11
N GLN A 147 23.18 1.78 18.69
CA GLN A 147 23.54 3.00 17.96
C GLN A 147 22.72 3.18 16.67
N SER A 148 22.30 2.08 16.05
CA SER A 148 21.48 2.07 14.84
C SER A 148 19.97 2.26 15.11
N GLY A 149 19.52 2.21 16.36
CA GLY A 149 18.10 2.17 16.70
C GLY A 149 17.36 0.93 16.16
N GLN A 150 18.09 -0.13 15.79
CA GLN A 150 17.52 -1.35 15.23
C GLN A 150 17.02 -2.30 16.31
N ASN A 151 17.68 -2.32 17.45
CA ASN A 151 17.38 -3.22 18.56
C ASN A 151 17.37 -2.47 19.88
N VAL A 152 16.49 -2.92 20.77
CA VAL A 152 16.46 -2.53 22.17
C VAL A 152 16.99 -3.68 23.02
N TYR A 153 17.87 -3.36 23.97
CA TYR A 153 18.37 -4.26 24.98
C TYR A 153 17.49 -4.14 26.22
N VAL A 154 16.79 -5.23 26.51
CA VAL A 154 15.87 -5.33 27.65
C VAL A 154 16.59 -6.11 28.75
N LEU A 155 16.95 -5.41 29.82
CA LEU A 155 17.53 -6.01 31.02
C LEU A 155 16.39 -6.42 31.98
N THR A 156 16.44 -7.65 32.47
CA THR A 156 15.59 -8.16 33.55
C THR A 156 16.48 -8.65 34.69
N ASP A 157 15.90 -9.26 35.73
CA ASP A 157 16.67 -9.68 36.91
C ASP A 157 17.78 -10.70 36.60
N SER A 158 17.61 -11.49 35.54
CA SER A 158 18.47 -12.64 35.25
C SER A 158 19.06 -12.70 33.85
N LYS A 159 18.59 -11.85 32.91
CA LYS A 159 19.04 -11.89 31.52
C LYS A 159 19.00 -10.53 30.83
N VAL A 160 19.79 -10.41 29.77
CA VAL A 160 19.72 -9.32 28.79
C VAL A 160 19.19 -9.89 27.48
N SER A 161 18.10 -9.33 26.98
CA SER A 161 17.47 -9.76 25.72
C SER A 161 17.62 -8.67 24.67
N LYS A 162 18.15 -9.03 23.49
CA LYS A 162 18.18 -8.14 22.32
C LYS A 162 16.89 -8.32 21.53
N VAL A 163 16.05 -7.28 21.48
CA VAL A 163 14.74 -7.31 20.81
C VAL A 163 14.76 -6.32 19.64
N SER A 164 14.47 -6.77 18.43
CA SER A 164 14.37 -5.88 17.28
C SER A 164 13.15 -4.96 17.39
N VAL A 165 13.34 -3.67 17.11
CA VAL A 165 12.25 -2.69 17.23
C VAL A 165 11.19 -2.88 16.14
N SER A 166 11.51 -3.57 15.05
CA SER A 166 10.56 -3.96 14.01
C SER A 166 10.97 -5.28 13.34
N GLN A 167 10.04 -5.91 12.63
CA GLN A 167 10.25 -7.15 11.89
C GLN A 167 9.67 -7.05 10.47
N CYS A 168 9.92 -5.91 9.79
CA CYS A 168 9.30 -5.59 8.50
C CYS A 168 9.64 -6.62 7.41
N GLU A 169 10.89 -7.09 7.37
CA GLU A 169 11.43 -8.01 6.37
C GLU A 169 10.72 -9.39 6.34
N GLN A 170 9.91 -9.72 7.35
CA GLN A 170 9.12 -10.96 7.36
C GLN A 170 7.94 -10.93 6.38
N GLN A 171 7.57 -9.75 5.88
CA GLN A 171 6.40 -9.58 5.02
C GLN A 171 6.82 -9.64 3.54
N PRO A 172 6.32 -10.64 2.78
CA PRO A 172 6.78 -10.90 1.41
C PRO A 172 6.15 -10.00 0.35
N ASP A 173 5.03 -9.33 0.67
CA ASP A 173 4.26 -8.57 -0.31
C ASP A 173 3.68 -7.28 0.30
N CYS A 174 3.26 -6.37 -0.57
CA CYS A 174 2.73 -5.08 -0.15
C CYS A 174 1.51 -5.22 0.78
N ARG A 175 0.58 -6.14 0.50
CA ARG A 175 -0.64 -6.26 1.30
C ARG A 175 -0.32 -6.79 2.69
N SER A 176 0.54 -7.80 2.80
CA SER A 176 0.98 -8.32 4.10
C SER A 176 1.78 -7.27 4.89
N CYS A 177 2.68 -6.52 4.23
CA CYS A 177 3.43 -5.41 4.82
C CYS A 177 2.53 -4.34 5.42
N LEU A 178 1.56 -3.84 4.64
CA LEU A 178 0.63 -2.80 5.10
C LEU A 178 -0.38 -3.30 6.16
N SER A 179 -0.54 -4.61 6.28
CA SER A 179 -1.42 -5.22 7.29
C SER A 179 -0.78 -5.34 8.67
N VAL A 180 0.57 -5.28 8.77
CA VAL A 180 1.28 -5.35 10.06
C VAL A 180 0.89 -4.19 10.97
N ARG A 181 0.62 -3.01 10.40
CA ARG A 181 0.32 -1.78 11.14
C ARG A 181 1.36 -1.53 12.24
N ASP A 182 2.62 -1.59 11.84
CA ASP A 182 3.75 -1.21 12.70
C ASP A 182 4.30 0.13 12.16
N PRO A 183 4.38 1.20 12.98
CA PRO A 183 4.93 2.49 12.58
C PRO A 183 6.31 2.43 11.94
N TYR A 184 7.11 1.39 12.25
CA TYR A 184 8.41 1.18 11.62
C TYR A 184 8.33 0.70 10.17
N CYS A 185 7.24 0.06 9.77
CA CYS A 185 7.19 -0.69 8.52
C CYS A 185 6.45 0.04 7.40
N GLY A 186 6.95 -0.15 6.18
CA GLY A 186 6.30 0.26 4.95
C GLY A 186 6.84 -0.49 3.74
N TRP A 187 6.09 -0.45 2.64
CA TRP A 187 6.44 -1.15 1.41
C TRP A 187 7.29 -0.25 0.50
N CYS A 188 8.53 -0.64 0.22
CA CYS A 188 9.40 0.06 -0.72
C CYS A 188 9.10 -0.45 -2.14
N VAL A 189 8.32 0.32 -2.91
CA VAL A 189 7.63 -0.14 -4.12
C VAL A 189 8.59 -0.67 -5.19
N LEU A 190 9.63 0.09 -5.52
CA LEU A 190 10.59 -0.27 -6.58
C LEU A 190 11.63 -1.30 -6.13
N GLU A 191 11.79 -1.52 -4.82
CA GLU A 191 12.67 -2.54 -4.26
C GLU A 191 11.92 -3.85 -3.96
N GLY A 192 10.59 -3.83 -3.94
CA GLY A 192 9.75 -5.03 -3.82
C GLY A 192 9.84 -5.69 -2.45
N ARG A 193 10.06 -4.91 -1.38
CA ARG A 193 10.27 -5.42 -0.02
C ARG A 193 9.66 -4.51 1.04
N CYS A 194 9.29 -5.11 2.17
CA CYS A 194 8.83 -4.40 3.35
C CYS A 194 10.03 -3.99 4.20
N THR A 195 10.19 -2.70 4.46
CA THR A 195 11.39 -2.12 5.10
C THR A 195 11.01 -1.04 6.09
N ARG A 196 12.01 -0.57 6.86
CA ARG A 196 11.94 0.74 7.50
C ARG A 196 12.02 1.85 6.47
N ARG A 197 11.67 3.08 6.88
CA ARG A 197 11.67 4.22 5.96
C ARG A 197 13.08 4.51 5.47
N MET A 198 14.04 4.58 6.39
CA MET A 198 15.44 4.91 6.08
C MET A 198 16.19 3.83 5.28
N GLU A 199 15.61 2.63 5.16
CA GLU A 199 16.18 1.50 4.42
C GLU A 199 15.71 1.47 2.94
N CYS A 200 14.75 2.33 2.58
CA CYS A 200 14.26 2.48 1.21
C CYS A 200 14.97 3.67 0.56
N SER A 201 15.63 3.45 -0.58
CA SER A 201 16.56 4.43 -1.18
C SER A 201 15.93 5.78 -1.57
N ARG A 202 14.60 5.81 -1.73
CA ARG A 202 13.81 6.94 -2.26
C ARG A 202 12.59 7.24 -1.40
N GLU A 203 12.67 6.92 -0.12
CA GLU A 203 11.64 7.11 0.89
C GLU A 203 11.02 8.53 0.93
N GLY A 204 11.79 9.55 0.54
CA GLY A 204 11.33 10.93 0.46
C GLY A 204 10.41 11.26 -0.73
N GLN A 205 10.38 10.41 -1.76
CA GLN A 205 9.65 10.66 -3.00
C GLN A 205 8.21 10.10 -2.95
N ALA A 206 7.32 10.71 -3.74
CA ALA A 206 5.92 10.32 -3.77
C ALA A 206 5.77 8.83 -4.18
N ASN A 207 4.94 8.10 -3.43
CA ASN A 207 4.60 6.69 -3.63
C ASN A 207 5.76 5.69 -3.64
N HIS A 208 6.97 6.07 -3.25
CA HIS A 208 8.11 5.14 -3.21
C HIS A 208 8.12 4.25 -1.96
N TRP A 209 7.66 4.79 -0.83
CA TRP A 209 7.52 4.07 0.42
C TRP A 209 6.11 4.23 0.98
N LEU A 210 5.37 3.13 1.02
CA LEU A 210 3.97 3.11 1.45
C LEU A 210 3.90 2.72 2.92
N TRP A 211 3.50 3.65 3.78
CA TRP A 211 3.53 3.46 5.24
C TRP A 211 2.45 2.49 5.72
N SER A 212 2.82 1.50 6.54
CA SER A 212 1.86 0.49 7.05
C SER A 212 0.96 1.01 8.17
N TYR A 213 1.30 2.13 8.80
CA TYR A 213 0.61 2.63 9.97
C TYR A 213 -0.20 3.88 9.65
N GLN A 214 -1.52 3.75 9.57
CA GLN A 214 -2.42 4.90 9.54
C GLN A 214 -3.01 5.14 10.93
N PRO A 215 -2.65 6.23 11.62
CA PRO A 215 -3.36 6.60 12.84
C PRO A 215 -4.80 6.99 12.50
N ALA A 216 -5.74 6.64 13.37
CA ALA A 216 -7.19 6.80 13.13
C ALA A 216 -7.67 8.25 12.87
N ASN A 217 -6.79 9.24 12.99
CA ASN A 217 -7.11 10.67 12.93
C ASN A 217 -6.33 11.47 11.87
N GLN A 218 -5.61 10.83 10.93
CA GLN A 218 -4.96 11.57 9.83
C GLN A 218 -5.66 11.31 8.48
N PRO A 219 -6.09 12.36 7.75
CA PRO A 219 -6.47 12.20 6.35
C PRO A 219 -5.25 11.71 5.56
N ALA A 220 -5.45 10.78 4.64
CA ALA A 220 -4.42 10.35 3.70
C ALA A 220 -4.02 11.51 2.79
N ASN A 221 -3.04 12.31 3.19
CA ASN A 221 -2.39 13.30 2.35
C ASN A 221 -0.88 13.34 2.67
N GLN A 222 -0.12 12.88 1.69
CA GLN A 222 1.27 13.18 1.28
C GLN A 222 2.28 13.83 2.26
N PRO A 223 3.58 13.49 2.15
CA PRO A 223 4.62 14.05 3.01
C PRO A 223 4.70 15.57 2.91
N ALA A 224 4.70 16.21 4.08
CA ALA A 224 4.94 17.63 4.25
C ALA A 224 6.36 17.98 3.77
N ASN A 225 6.45 18.74 2.68
CA ASN A 225 7.61 19.57 2.35
C ASN A 225 7.23 20.64 1.33
N GLN A 226 6.61 21.75 1.76
CA GLN A 226 6.74 23.07 1.13
C GLN A 226 6.56 24.20 2.17
N PRO A 227 7.31 25.32 2.09
CA PRO A 227 7.19 26.45 3.02
C PRO A 227 5.91 27.25 2.77
N ALA A 228 5.21 27.60 3.85
CA ALA A 228 4.03 28.44 3.81
C ALA A 228 4.35 29.86 3.36
N ASN A 229 3.62 30.36 2.35
CA ASN A 229 3.44 31.79 2.14
C ASN A 229 2.02 32.09 1.66
N GLN A 230 1.36 32.98 2.39
CA GLN A 230 0.14 33.77 2.10
C GLN A 230 -1.22 33.31 2.66
N PRO A 231 -2.10 34.29 2.99
CA PRO A 231 -3.01 34.20 4.13
C PRO A 231 -4.46 33.85 3.78
N ALA A 232 -5.13 33.25 4.76
CA ALA A 232 -6.52 32.80 4.71
C ALA A 232 -7.53 33.96 4.76
N ASN A 233 -8.63 33.83 4.00
CA ASN A 233 -9.89 34.49 4.32
C ASN A 233 -11.09 33.66 3.83
N GLN A 234 -12.07 33.52 4.75
CA GLN A 234 -13.48 33.11 4.62
C GLN A 234 -13.91 31.69 5.06
N PRO A 235 -15.15 31.57 5.61
CA PRO A 235 -15.45 30.64 6.69
C PRO A 235 -16.20 29.37 6.26
N ALA A 236 -16.01 28.32 7.06
CA ALA A 236 -16.63 27.01 6.91
C ALA A 236 -18.10 27.00 7.34
N ASN A 237 -18.93 26.23 6.64
CA ASN A 237 -20.24 25.80 7.13
C ASN A 237 -20.57 24.37 6.67
N GLN A 238 -21.06 23.59 7.65
CA GLN A 238 -21.79 22.33 7.62
C GLN A 238 -21.05 20.98 7.85
N PRO A 239 -21.73 20.03 8.53
CA PRO A 239 -21.09 18.94 9.27
C PRO A 239 -21.25 17.57 8.58
N ALA A 240 -20.28 16.69 8.76
CA ALA A 240 -20.45 15.26 8.46
C ALA A 240 -19.72 14.40 9.50
N ASN A 241 -20.51 13.87 10.43
CA ASN A 241 -20.14 12.72 11.26
C ASN A 241 -20.25 11.44 10.41
N GLN A 242 -19.15 10.71 10.25
CA GLN A 242 -19.10 9.24 10.22
C GLN A 242 -17.62 8.80 10.08
N PRO A 243 -17.09 7.91 10.94
CA PRO A 243 -15.72 7.42 10.79
C PRO A 243 -15.68 6.42 9.64
N ALA A 244 -15.07 6.83 8.52
CA ALA A 244 -14.81 5.92 7.41
C ALA A 244 -13.70 4.94 7.83
N ASN A 245 -14.01 3.66 7.79
CA ASN A 245 -13.10 2.57 8.09
C ASN A 245 -12.07 2.46 6.94
N HIS A 246 -11.00 3.25 6.98
CA HIS A 246 -9.94 3.23 5.98
C HIS A 246 -8.90 2.17 6.36
N GLN A 247 -8.92 1.04 5.65
CA GLN A 247 -7.88 0.04 5.76
C GLN A 247 -6.64 0.48 4.96
N PRO A 248 -5.43 0.48 5.54
CA PRO A 248 -4.20 0.84 4.82
C PRO A 248 -3.86 -0.10 3.65
N ALA A 249 -4.47 -1.28 3.56
CA ALA A 249 -4.28 -2.25 2.47
C ALA A 249 -4.68 -1.73 1.07
N ASN A 250 -5.48 -0.67 0.97
CA ASN A 250 -5.86 -0.04 -0.32
C ASN A 250 -4.78 0.89 -0.91
N GLN A 251 -3.58 0.96 -0.32
CA GLN A 251 -2.51 1.86 -0.77
C GLN A 251 -1.43 1.20 -1.63
N CYS A 252 -1.54 -0.11 -1.90
CA CYS A 252 -0.61 -0.77 -2.83
C CYS A 252 -0.79 -0.27 -4.26
N VAL A 253 0.28 -0.34 -5.06
CA VAL A 253 0.20 -0.03 -6.50
C VAL A 253 -0.62 -1.11 -7.20
N THR A 254 -1.78 -0.71 -7.71
CA THR A 254 -2.72 -1.63 -8.36
C THR A 254 -3.07 -1.17 -9.77
N VAL A 255 -3.20 -2.11 -10.68
CA VAL A 255 -3.80 -1.89 -12.00
C VAL A 255 -5.28 -1.54 -11.81
N GLN A 256 -5.67 -0.33 -12.19
CA GLN A 256 -7.05 0.16 -12.16
C GLN A 256 -7.82 -0.24 -13.42
N SER A 257 -7.15 -0.17 -14.57
CA SER A 257 -7.70 -0.62 -15.85
C SER A 257 -6.59 -1.21 -16.72
N LEU A 258 -7.00 -2.11 -17.60
CA LEU A 258 -6.13 -2.80 -18.55
C LEU A 258 -6.89 -2.90 -19.87
N GLU A 259 -6.38 -2.25 -20.91
CA GLU A 259 -7.04 -2.14 -22.21
C GLU A 259 -6.07 -2.45 -23.36
N PRO A 260 -6.40 -3.39 -24.27
CA PRO A 260 -7.52 -4.34 -24.17
C PRO A 260 -7.22 -5.46 -23.14
N ALA A 261 -8.23 -5.86 -22.35
CA ALA A 261 -8.11 -7.03 -21.46
C ALA A 261 -8.31 -8.37 -22.16
N ILE A 262 -8.88 -8.34 -23.36
CA ILE A 262 -9.20 -9.50 -24.16
C ILE A 262 -8.75 -9.19 -25.59
N GLN A 263 -7.91 -10.04 -26.17
CA GLN A 263 -7.44 -9.87 -27.54
C GLN A 263 -7.28 -11.22 -28.25
N SER A 264 -7.17 -11.18 -29.58
CA SER A 264 -6.87 -12.37 -30.37
C SER A 264 -5.43 -12.79 -30.13
N ARG A 265 -5.18 -14.10 -30.07
CA ARG A 265 -3.80 -14.62 -30.08
C ARG A 265 -3.09 -14.46 -31.43
N GLU A 266 -3.82 -14.10 -32.49
CA GLU A 266 -3.30 -14.03 -33.86
C GLU A 266 -2.71 -12.64 -34.21
N GLU A 267 -2.83 -11.65 -33.32
CA GLU A 267 -2.43 -10.26 -33.56
C GLU A 267 -1.59 -9.71 -32.40
N GLU A 268 -0.64 -8.83 -32.72
CA GLU A 268 0.04 -7.98 -31.74
C GLU A 268 -0.73 -6.67 -31.58
N THR A 269 -0.96 -6.26 -30.34
CA THR A 269 -1.67 -5.01 -30.03
C THR A 269 -0.97 -4.25 -28.91
N GLN A 270 -1.18 -2.94 -28.87
CA GLN A 270 -0.76 -2.12 -27.73
C GLN A 270 -1.69 -2.41 -26.54
N VAL A 271 -1.08 -2.80 -25.42
CA VAL A 271 -1.75 -2.99 -24.13
C VAL A 271 -1.40 -1.82 -23.23
N SER A 272 -2.42 -1.13 -22.72
CA SER A 272 -2.29 0.00 -21.81
C SER A 272 -2.81 -0.36 -20.42
N LEU A 273 -2.01 -0.12 -19.39
CA LEU A 273 -2.33 -0.33 -17.99
C LEU A 273 -2.36 1.02 -17.28
N VAL A 274 -3.43 1.32 -16.54
CA VAL A 274 -3.50 2.52 -15.69
C VAL A 274 -3.24 2.09 -14.25
N LEU A 275 -2.19 2.60 -13.62
CA LEU A 275 -1.79 2.22 -12.26
C LEU A 275 -2.14 3.32 -11.25
N ALA A 276 -2.75 2.92 -10.12
CA ALA A 276 -2.90 3.78 -8.97
C ALA A 276 -1.56 3.93 -8.25
N LEU A 277 -1.22 5.13 -7.78
CA LEU A 277 -0.04 5.38 -6.92
C LEU A 277 1.30 4.98 -7.56
N LEU A 278 1.44 5.15 -8.89
CA LEU A 278 2.72 4.91 -9.55
C LEU A 278 3.83 5.79 -8.94
N PRO A 279 5.01 5.24 -8.58
CA PRO A 279 6.15 6.04 -8.15
C PRO A 279 6.68 6.94 -9.26
N THR A 280 7.18 8.11 -8.91
CA THR A 280 7.86 9.01 -9.86
C THR A 280 9.19 8.43 -10.32
N LEU A 281 9.37 8.20 -11.61
CA LEU A 281 10.61 7.68 -12.18
C LEU A 281 11.53 8.81 -12.62
N SER A 282 12.84 8.61 -12.56
CA SER A 282 13.80 9.54 -13.17
C SER A 282 13.87 9.33 -14.69
N GLU A 283 13.66 10.39 -15.48
CA GLU A 283 13.48 10.29 -16.95
C GLU A 283 14.70 9.73 -17.71
N GLU A 284 15.91 9.76 -17.13
CA GLU A 284 17.15 9.46 -17.86
C GLU A 284 17.76 8.08 -17.56
N GLU A 285 17.39 7.43 -16.44
CA GLU A 285 18.03 6.17 -15.99
C GLU A 285 17.05 5.04 -15.66
N GLU A 286 15.75 5.34 -15.59
CA GLU A 286 14.75 4.42 -15.08
C GLU A 286 13.66 4.15 -16.10
N SER A 287 13.60 2.90 -16.55
CA SER A 287 12.56 2.41 -17.43
C SER A 287 11.81 1.26 -16.77
N LEU A 288 10.50 1.26 -17.00
CA LEU A 288 9.66 0.10 -16.69
C LEU A 288 9.65 -0.85 -17.88
N THR A 289 9.42 -2.12 -17.59
CA THR A 289 9.16 -3.14 -18.62
C THR A 289 7.85 -3.87 -18.33
N CYS A 290 7.24 -4.44 -19.34
CA CYS A 290 6.13 -5.39 -19.18
C CYS A 290 6.63 -6.81 -19.43
N SER A 291 6.35 -7.72 -18.50
CA SER A 291 6.52 -9.15 -18.72
C SER A 291 5.16 -9.82 -18.85
N PHE A 292 4.98 -10.64 -19.89
CA PHE A 292 3.77 -11.43 -20.12
C PHE A 292 4.04 -12.89 -19.74
N GLY A 293 3.54 -13.31 -18.58
CA GLY A 293 3.83 -14.64 -18.03
C GLY A 293 5.32 -14.81 -17.72
N THR A 294 5.98 -15.71 -18.45
CA THR A 294 7.43 -15.98 -18.32
C THR A 294 8.21 -15.53 -19.55
N LEU A 295 7.59 -14.75 -20.45
CA LEU A 295 8.24 -14.26 -21.66
C LEU A 295 9.21 -13.11 -21.33
N ALA A 296 10.17 -12.90 -22.23
CA ALA A 296 11.16 -11.85 -22.10
C ALA A 296 10.48 -10.48 -21.90
N PRO A 297 10.91 -9.67 -20.91
CA PRO A 297 10.32 -8.36 -20.67
C PRO A 297 10.47 -7.44 -21.89
N GLN A 298 9.42 -6.70 -22.19
CA GLN A 298 9.40 -5.72 -23.27
C GLN A 298 9.46 -4.29 -22.71
N PRO A 299 10.09 -3.33 -23.42
CA PRO A 299 10.12 -1.93 -22.99
C PRO A 299 8.71 -1.36 -22.82
N ALA A 300 8.51 -0.59 -21.76
CA ALA A 300 7.27 0.12 -21.52
C ALA A 300 7.42 1.62 -21.80
N VAL A 301 6.37 2.22 -22.35
CA VAL A 301 6.25 3.68 -22.47
C VAL A 301 5.37 4.17 -21.33
N VAL A 302 5.89 5.11 -20.52
CA VAL A 302 5.17 5.66 -19.36
C VAL A 302 4.68 7.06 -19.70
N THR A 303 3.39 7.32 -19.51
CA THR A 303 2.78 8.65 -19.70
C THR A 303 1.84 8.93 -18.53
N GLY A 304 2.30 9.73 -17.57
CA GLY A 304 1.59 9.94 -16.30
C GLY A 304 1.51 8.63 -15.50
N THR A 305 0.30 8.12 -15.28
CA THR A 305 0.05 6.82 -14.61
C THR A 305 -0.24 5.68 -15.59
N THR A 306 -0.24 5.97 -16.90
CA THR A 306 -0.50 5.00 -17.95
C THR A 306 0.81 4.38 -18.42
N ILE A 307 0.83 3.06 -18.49
CA ILE A 307 1.94 2.26 -18.97
C ILE A 307 1.49 1.52 -20.22
N THR A 308 2.18 1.74 -21.33
CA THR A 308 1.85 1.12 -22.61
C THR A 308 2.98 0.20 -23.04
N CYS A 309 2.61 -1.02 -23.43
CA CYS A 309 3.52 -2.07 -23.89
C CYS A 309 2.94 -2.75 -25.12
N GLN A 310 3.79 -3.38 -25.94
CA GLN A 310 3.31 -4.26 -27.00
C GLN A 310 2.96 -5.63 -26.42
N SER A 311 1.92 -6.28 -26.93
CA SER A 311 1.66 -7.68 -26.61
C SER A 311 2.71 -8.58 -27.31
N PRO A 312 2.94 -9.81 -26.80
CA PRO A 312 3.91 -10.70 -27.41
C PRO A 312 3.50 -11.15 -28.82
N LEU A 313 4.51 -11.42 -29.66
CA LEU A 313 4.33 -12.06 -30.96
C LEU A 313 3.50 -13.35 -30.86
N PRO A 314 2.57 -13.61 -31.80
CA PRO A 314 1.74 -14.83 -31.82
C PRO A 314 2.52 -16.14 -31.70
N GLU A 315 3.73 -16.19 -32.26
CA GLU A 315 4.61 -17.37 -32.25
C GLU A 315 5.23 -17.66 -30.88
N LEU A 316 5.33 -16.63 -30.03
CA LEU A 316 5.89 -16.74 -28.67
C LEU A 316 4.82 -17.03 -27.62
N LEU A 317 3.54 -16.82 -27.95
CA LEU A 317 2.44 -17.11 -27.04
C LEU A 317 2.35 -18.62 -26.76
N PRO A 318 2.20 -19.02 -25.48
CA PRO A 318 1.97 -20.43 -25.13
C PRO A 318 0.74 -21.00 -25.86
N PRO A 319 0.62 -22.33 -26.02
CA PRO A 319 -0.62 -22.91 -26.52
C PRO A 319 -1.76 -22.77 -25.50
N SER A 320 -3.00 -22.67 -25.99
CA SER A 320 -4.19 -22.74 -25.13
C SER A 320 -4.23 -24.08 -24.38
N PRO A 321 -4.65 -24.11 -23.10
CA PRO A 321 -4.80 -25.35 -22.35
C PRO A 321 -5.69 -26.37 -23.07
N PRO A 322 -5.45 -27.68 -22.92
CA PRO A 322 -6.29 -28.71 -23.55
C PRO A 322 -7.77 -28.54 -23.16
N GLY A 323 -8.65 -28.50 -24.15
CA GLY A 323 -10.09 -28.27 -23.93
C GLY A 323 -10.49 -26.80 -23.76
N SER A 324 -9.55 -25.85 -23.85
CA SER A 324 -9.80 -24.41 -23.79
C SER A 324 -9.66 -23.76 -25.16
N ASP A 325 -10.47 -22.75 -25.41
CA ASP A 325 -10.43 -21.88 -26.59
C ASP A 325 -9.72 -20.55 -26.34
N HIS A 326 -9.16 -20.36 -25.14
CA HIS A 326 -8.40 -19.17 -24.76
C HIS A 326 -7.29 -19.54 -23.77
N MET A 327 -6.37 -18.60 -23.57
CA MET A 327 -5.38 -18.62 -22.50
C MET A 327 -5.42 -17.30 -21.72
N SER A 328 -5.00 -17.34 -20.47
CA SER A 328 -4.77 -16.13 -19.67
C SER A 328 -3.28 -16.02 -19.36
N LEU A 329 -2.71 -14.84 -19.61
CA LEU A 329 -1.35 -14.49 -19.21
C LEU A 329 -1.40 -13.37 -18.18
N ARG A 330 -0.54 -13.48 -17.17
CA ARG A 330 -0.32 -12.39 -16.22
C ARG A 330 0.63 -11.38 -16.82
N VAL A 331 0.15 -10.16 -17.06
CA VAL A 331 1.02 -9.05 -17.45
C VAL A 331 1.49 -8.33 -16.20
N SER A 332 2.80 -8.24 -16.04
CA SER A 332 3.46 -7.65 -14.87
C SER A 332 4.24 -6.43 -15.29
N VAL A 333 3.97 -5.29 -14.64
CA VAL A 333 4.78 -4.08 -14.73
C VAL A 333 5.99 -4.27 -13.83
N MET A 334 7.17 -4.16 -14.40
CA MET A 334 8.44 -4.54 -13.80
C MET A 334 9.35 -3.32 -13.72
N PHE A 335 10.01 -3.14 -12.57
CA PHE A 335 11.15 -2.26 -12.43
C PHE A 335 12.37 -3.13 -12.14
N ARG A 336 13.27 -3.28 -13.12
CA ARG A 336 14.31 -4.32 -13.10
C ARG A 336 13.66 -5.69 -12.87
N ASP A 337 14.02 -6.39 -11.79
CA ASP A 337 13.47 -7.71 -11.43
C ASP A 337 12.29 -7.65 -10.45
N VAL A 338 11.82 -6.45 -10.08
CA VAL A 338 10.75 -6.24 -9.09
C VAL A 338 9.40 -6.05 -9.77
N THR A 339 8.42 -6.88 -9.38
CA THR A 339 7.02 -6.72 -9.84
C THR A 339 6.36 -5.59 -9.08
N VAL A 340 6.09 -4.48 -9.78
CA VAL A 340 5.43 -3.29 -9.23
C VAL A 340 3.92 -3.52 -9.12
N SER A 341 3.31 -4.03 -10.18
CA SER A 341 1.91 -4.40 -10.22
C SER A 341 1.66 -5.38 -11.36
N SER A 342 0.49 -6.03 -11.35
CA SER A 342 0.15 -6.99 -12.39
C SER A 342 -1.36 -7.08 -12.60
N GLY A 343 -1.75 -7.42 -13.82
CA GLY A 343 -3.12 -7.79 -14.19
C GLY A 343 -3.12 -9.05 -15.06
N ASP A 344 -4.32 -9.56 -15.33
CA ASP A 344 -4.50 -10.73 -16.20
C ASP A 344 -5.07 -10.27 -17.54
N ILE A 345 -4.49 -10.76 -18.63
CA ILE A 345 -4.94 -10.53 -19.99
C ILE A 345 -5.32 -11.87 -20.64
N ILE A 346 -6.39 -11.86 -21.43
CA ILE A 346 -6.92 -13.05 -22.09
C ILE A 346 -6.61 -12.99 -23.58
N PHE A 347 -6.07 -14.10 -24.10
CA PHE A 347 -5.85 -14.31 -25.53
C PHE A 347 -6.77 -15.45 -26.00
N TYR A 348 -7.76 -15.13 -26.83
CA TYR A 348 -8.64 -16.15 -27.41
C TYR A 348 -8.09 -16.73 -28.72
N ASP A 349 -8.49 -17.95 -29.02
CA ASP A 349 -8.06 -18.74 -30.16
C ASP A 349 -9.27 -19.22 -30.98
N CYS A 350 -9.60 -18.48 -32.04
CA CYS A 350 -10.71 -18.85 -32.92
C CYS A 350 -10.53 -20.24 -33.56
N ARG A 351 -9.30 -20.65 -33.87
CA ARG A 351 -9.05 -21.99 -34.43
C ARG A 351 -9.38 -23.08 -33.42
N ALA A 352 -9.09 -22.85 -32.14
CA ALA A 352 -9.46 -23.76 -31.07
C ALA A 352 -10.99 -23.84 -30.90
N VAL A 353 -11.71 -22.71 -30.94
CA VAL A 353 -13.19 -22.68 -30.90
C VAL A 353 -13.79 -23.64 -31.93
N GLY A 354 -13.34 -23.55 -33.19
CA GLY A 354 -13.80 -24.43 -34.25
C GLY A 354 -13.43 -25.89 -34.04
N ARG A 355 -12.20 -26.18 -33.58
CA ARG A 355 -11.70 -27.55 -33.38
C ARG A 355 -12.35 -28.29 -32.21
N LEU A 356 -12.68 -27.58 -31.14
CA LEU A 356 -13.29 -28.17 -29.95
C LEU A 356 -14.71 -28.68 -30.19
N ASN A 357 -15.41 -28.15 -31.21
CA ASN A 357 -16.74 -28.59 -31.60
C ASN A 357 -16.73 -29.23 -33.00
N ALA A 358 -16.25 -30.47 -33.07
CA ALA A 358 -16.08 -31.20 -34.33
C ALA A 358 -17.41 -31.48 -35.07
N THR A 359 -18.54 -31.53 -34.36
CA THR A 359 -19.86 -31.81 -34.97
C THR A 359 -20.44 -30.61 -35.70
N SER A 360 -20.13 -29.40 -35.25
CA SER A 360 -20.67 -28.16 -35.82
C SER A 360 -19.69 -26.99 -35.65
N PRO A 361 -18.51 -27.05 -36.31
CA PRO A 361 -17.43 -26.10 -36.07
C PRO A 361 -17.81 -24.67 -36.47
N CYS A 362 -18.60 -24.50 -37.55
CA CYS A 362 -19.14 -23.20 -37.93
C CYS A 362 -20.01 -22.59 -36.83
N MET A 363 -21.03 -23.33 -36.36
CA MET A 363 -21.98 -22.82 -35.36
C MET A 363 -21.28 -22.44 -34.06
N ALA A 364 -20.28 -23.23 -33.65
CA ALA A 364 -19.46 -22.92 -32.48
C ALA A 364 -18.62 -21.66 -32.68
N CYS A 365 -18.02 -21.49 -33.85
CA CYS A 365 -17.20 -20.32 -34.19
C CYS A 365 -17.99 -19.01 -34.09
N VAL A 366 -19.10 -18.92 -34.84
CA VAL A 366 -19.87 -17.67 -34.97
C VAL A 366 -20.85 -17.44 -33.82
N GLY A 367 -21.14 -18.48 -33.04
CA GLY A 367 -21.89 -18.41 -31.78
C GLY A 367 -20.99 -18.23 -30.55
N SER A 368 -19.67 -18.16 -30.74
CA SER A 368 -18.71 -17.96 -29.64
C SER A 368 -18.86 -16.59 -29.01
N VAL A 369 -18.49 -16.50 -27.73
CA VAL A 369 -18.31 -15.24 -27.00
C VAL A 369 -17.13 -14.42 -27.54
N TRP A 370 -16.20 -15.08 -28.24
CA TRP A 370 -15.07 -14.44 -28.91
C TRP A 370 -15.50 -13.91 -30.27
N PRO A 371 -14.95 -12.77 -30.74
CA PRO A 371 -15.25 -12.20 -32.06
C PRO A 371 -14.54 -13.01 -33.16
N CYS A 372 -15.03 -14.23 -33.37
CA CYS A 372 -14.53 -15.20 -34.33
C CYS A 372 -15.48 -15.35 -35.51
N ASN A 373 -14.90 -15.33 -36.70
CA ASN A 373 -15.60 -15.43 -37.98
C ASN A 373 -15.30 -16.77 -38.64
N TRP A 374 -16.26 -17.30 -39.39
CA TRP A 374 -16.12 -18.55 -40.11
C TRP A 374 -15.92 -18.33 -41.60
N CYS A 375 -14.83 -18.87 -42.14
CA CYS A 375 -14.63 -18.92 -43.59
C CYS A 375 -15.22 -20.20 -44.16
N VAL A 376 -16.23 -20.07 -45.02
CA VAL A 376 -16.94 -21.21 -45.62
C VAL A 376 -16.03 -21.99 -46.59
N LEU A 377 -15.18 -21.29 -47.36
CA LEU A 377 -14.29 -21.91 -48.36
C LEU A 377 -13.15 -22.70 -47.71
N ASP A 378 -12.51 -22.13 -46.70
CA ASP A 378 -11.40 -22.77 -46.00
C ASP A 378 -11.88 -23.80 -44.95
N GLY A 379 -13.14 -23.71 -44.53
CA GLY A 379 -13.68 -24.53 -43.44
C GLY A 379 -12.99 -24.25 -42.10
N LEU A 380 -12.58 -22.99 -41.87
CA LEU A 380 -11.80 -22.57 -40.71
C LEU A 380 -12.45 -21.42 -39.96
N CYS A 381 -12.30 -21.47 -38.64
CA CYS A 381 -12.65 -20.37 -37.73
C CYS A 381 -11.42 -19.47 -37.53
N THR A 382 -11.59 -18.16 -37.75
CA THR A 382 -10.52 -17.16 -37.76
C THR A 382 -10.93 -15.89 -37.02
N HIS A 383 -9.98 -15.15 -36.44
CA HIS A 383 -10.29 -13.85 -35.86
C HIS A 383 -10.47 -12.79 -36.96
N ASN A 384 -9.44 -12.64 -37.79
CA ASN A 384 -9.41 -11.67 -38.86
C ASN A 384 -9.61 -12.38 -40.21
N ASN A 385 -10.39 -11.76 -41.10
CA ASN A 385 -10.45 -12.14 -42.49
C ASN A 385 -9.19 -11.63 -43.17
N ASN A 386 -8.10 -12.36 -42.99
CA ASN A 386 -6.76 -11.96 -43.39
C ASN A 386 -6.63 -12.00 -44.93
N ASN A 387 -7.37 -11.18 -45.67
CA ASN A 387 -7.52 -11.16 -47.14
C ASN A 387 -7.74 -12.52 -47.84
N SER A 388 -7.91 -13.62 -47.10
CA SER A 388 -7.96 -14.98 -47.61
C SER A 388 -9.39 -15.44 -47.88
N CYS A 389 -10.34 -15.03 -47.03
CA CYS A 389 -11.75 -15.33 -47.22
C CYS A 389 -12.51 -14.12 -47.79
N PRO A 390 -13.12 -14.22 -48.99
CA PRO A 390 -13.98 -13.17 -49.51
C PRO A 390 -15.14 -12.91 -48.54
N LYS A 391 -15.52 -11.63 -48.36
CA LYS A 391 -16.61 -11.24 -47.44
C LYS A 391 -17.92 -12.02 -47.68
N GLN A 392 -18.21 -12.40 -48.92
CA GLN A 392 -19.41 -13.17 -49.30
C GLN A 392 -19.42 -14.61 -48.78
N HIS A 393 -18.25 -15.18 -48.50
CA HIS A 393 -18.08 -16.53 -47.91
C HIS A 393 -17.65 -16.47 -46.44
N THR A 394 -17.82 -15.31 -45.80
CA THR A 394 -17.55 -15.12 -44.38
C THR A 394 -18.86 -15.06 -43.62
N ILE A 395 -19.00 -15.92 -42.64
CA ILE A 395 -20.09 -15.83 -41.67
C ILE A 395 -19.53 -15.17 -40.42
N HIS A 396 -20.14 -14.05 -40.08
CA HIS A 396 -19.70 -13.18 -39.01
C HIS A 396 -20.19 -13.64 -37.65
N ASN A 397 -19.44 -13.29 -36.61
CA ASN A 397 -19.85 -13.58 -35.25
C ASN A 397 -21.18 -12.91 -34.89
N SER A 398 -21.98 -13.56 -34.05
CA SER A 398 -23.28 -13.04 -33.57
C SER A 398 -23.18 -11.70 -32.83
N VAL A 399 -22.03 -11.40 -32.22
CA VAL A 399 -21.76 -10.18 -31.45
C VAL A 399 -21.49 -8.97 -32.36
N GLU A 400 -21.21 -9.17 -33.65
CA GLU A 400 -21.02 -8.06 -34.60
C GLU A 400 -22.36 -7.37 -34.95
N GLN A 401 -22.39 -6.04 -34.78
CA GLN A 401 -23.64 -5.27 -34.80
C GLN A 401 -24.14 -4.89 -36.21
N GLN A 402 -23.36 -5.07 -37.28
CA GLN A 402 -23.66 -4.44 -38.59
C GLN A 402 -23.56 -5.35 -39.85
N LEU A 403 -23.49 -6.68 -39.73
CA LEU A 403 -23.31 -7.57 -40.89
C LEU A 403 -24.53 -8.48 -41.15
N GLU A 404 -24.85 -8.70 -42.43
CA GLU A 404 -26.05 -9.44 -42.89
C GLU A 404 -25.92 -10.97 -42.76
N LEU A 405 -24.71 -11.52 -42.90
CA LEU A 405 -24.41 -12.95 -42.75
C LEU A 405 -23.76 -13.21 -41.40
N LYS A 406 -24.54 -13.48 -40.35
CA LYS A 406 -24.02 -13.64 -38.99
C LYS A 406 -24.72 -14.69 -38.14
N GLY A 407 -23.96 -15.22 -37.20
CA GLY A 407 -24.43 -16.12 -36.16
C GLY A 407 -24.72 -17.54 -36.65
N PRO A 408 -25.09 -18.45 -35.72
CA PRO A 408 -25.16 -19.89 -35.99
C PRO A 408 -26.17 -20.28 -37.08
N ASP A 409 -27.22 -19.48 -37.28
CA ASP A 409 -28.25 -19.76 -38.28
C ASP A 409 -27.82 -19.52 -39.72
N SER A 410 -26.75 -18.74 -39.93
CA SER A 410 -26.12 -18.55 -41.23
C SER A 410 -25.17 -19.70 -41.62
N CYS A 411 -24.88 -20.64 -40.72
CA CYS A 411 -24.01 -21.78 -41.03
C CYS A 411 -24.64 -22.78 -42.01
N PRO A 412 -23.84 -23.33 -42.96
CA PRO A 412 -24.25 -24.47 -43.77
C PRO A 412 -24.59 -25.66 -42.87
N PHE A 413 -25.78 -26.23 -43.05
CA PHE A 413 -26.25 -27.33 -42.22
C PHE A 413 -27.12 -28.29 -43.01
N VAL A 414 -26.80 -29.59 -42.95
CA VAL A 414 -27.62 -30.68 -43.48
C VAL A 414 -28.34 -31.34 -42.32
N TRP A 415 -29.67 -31.37 -42.34
CA TRP A 415 -30.47 -31.85 -41.20
C TRP A 415 -31.18 -33.18 -41.45
N ALA A 416 -31.38 -33.60 -42.70
CA ALA A 416 -32.09 -34.83 -43.02
C ALA A 416 -31.72 -35.42 -44.39
N LEU A 417 -31.95 -36.72 -44.53
CA LEU A 417 -31.99 -37.41 -45.81
C LEU A 417 -33.46 -37.51 -46.25
N GLN A 418 -33.79 -36.94 -47.40
CA GLN A 418 -35.13 -37.03 -47.99
C GLN A 418 -35.35 -38.39 -48.67
N SER A 419 -34.28 -38.98 -49.23
CA SER A 419 -34.32 -40.31 -49.84
C SER A 419 -34.20 -41.44 -48.79
N SER A 420 -34.37 -42.70 -49.22
CA SER A 420 -34.11 -43.86 -48.37
C SER A 420 -32.63 -43.91 -47.93
N PRO A 421 -32.33 -44.21 -46.65
CA PRO A 421 -30.96 -44.44 -46.18
C PRO A 421 -30.40 -45.79 -46.63
N LEU A 422 -31.24 -46.68 -47.15
CA LEU A 422 -30.84 -48.00 -47.62
C LEU A 422 -30.31 -47.92 -49.05
N VAL A 423 -29.00 -48.07 -49.21
CA VAL A 423 -28.31 -48.09 -50.50
C VAL A 423 -27.99 -49.54 -50.89
N PRO A 424 -28.68 -50.13 -51.88
CA PRO A 424 -28.40 -51.50 -52.32
C PRO A 424 -27.02 -51.63 -52.97
N MET A 425 -26.27 -52.65 -52.56
CA MET A 425 -24.94 -52.95 -53.08
C MET A 425 -24.98 -53.22 -54.60
N GLY A 426 -24.15 -52.51 -55.36
CA GLY A 426 -24.01 -52.68 -56.80
C GLY A 426 -24.97 -51.84 -57.67
N PHE A 427 -25.82 -51.00 -57.07
CA PHE A 427 -26.77 -50.15 -57.82
C PHE A 427 -26.50 -48.66 -57.60
N LEU A 428 -26.55 -47.87 -58.69
CA LEU A 428 -26.55 -46.42 -58.62
C LEU A 428 -27.86 -45.95 -57.97
N SER A 429 -27.76 -45.38 -56.77
CA SER A 429 -28.89 -44.87 -56.01
C SER A 429 -28.70 -43.37 -55.75
N PRO A 430 -29.60 -42.49 -56.22
CA PRO A 430 -29.52 -41.07 -55.92
C PRO A 430 -29.86 -40.82 -54.44
N LEU A 431 -29.01 -40.08 -53.75
CA LEU A 431 -29.24 -39.63 -52.37
C LEU A 431 -29.64 -38.15 -52.38
N VAL A 432 -30.79 -37.85 -51.79
CA VAL A 432 -31.32 -36.48 -51.70
C VAL A 432 -31.21 -36.01 -50.26
N LEU A 433 -30.40 -34.98 -50.03
CA LEU A 433 -30.16 -34.38 -48.73
C LEU A 433 -30.95 -33.06 -48.58
N LEU A 434 -31.45 -32.80 -47.38
CA LEU A 434 -32.06 -31.53 -47.01
C LEU A 434 -31.09 -30.72 -46.16
N GLY A 435 -30.84 -29.48 -46.58
CA GLY A 435 -29.93 -28.56 -45.90
C GLY A 435 -30.25 -27.09 -46.16
N ARG A 436 -29.59 -26.20 -45.40
CA ARG A 436 -29.69 -24.73 -45.50
C ARG A 436 -28.32 -24.12 -45.75
N ASN A 437 -28.31 -22.96 -46.39
CA ASN A 437 -27.12 -22.14 -46.66
C ASN A 437 -25.98 -22.93 -47.34
N LEU A 438 -26.33 -23.96 -48.12
CA LEU A 438 -25.37 -24.81 -48.85
C LEU A 438 -24.88 -24.15 -50.15
N ASP A 439 -25.62 -23.15 -50.64
CA ASP A 439 -25.27 -22.30 -51.76
C ASP A 439 -23.96 -21.53 -51.54
N MET A 440 -23.60 -21.25 -50.28
CA MET A 440 -22.33 -20.60 -49.93
C MET A 440 -21.08 -21.46 -50.17
N LEU A 441 -21.26 -22.74 -50.49
CA LEU A 441 -20.18 -23.69 -50.83
C LEU A 441 -19.92 -23.77 -52.35
N GLN A 442 -20.71 -23.07 -53.16
CA GLN A 442 -20.57 -22.99 -54.63
C GLN A 442 -19.75 -21.76 -55.02
#